data_AF-A0A327KXA8-F1
#
_entry.id   AF-A0A327KXA8-F1
#
_cell.length_a   1.000
_cell.length_b   1.000
_cell.length_c   1.000
_cell.angle_alpha   90.00
_cell.angle_beta   90.00
_cell.angle_gamma   90.00
#
_symmetry.space_group_name_H-M   'P 1'
#
loop_
_entity.id
_entity.type
_entity.pdbx_description
1 polymer ?
#
loop_
_entity_poly.entity_id
_entity_poly.type
_entity_poly.pdbx_seq_one_letter_code
_entity_poly.pdbx_strand_id
1 'polypeptide(L)' 'MRALSSSDVTIVFIECLRCGHRGVIDPDTLARYGMPPEVTLAKLTRALVCQVCGSRATKAFRSDPGEVEVFLAGT' A
#
# COMPACT_ATOMS: atom_id res chain seq x y z
N MET A 1 -21.97 20.79 -6.29
CA MET A 1 -21.25 20.52 -5.02
C MET A 1 -20.15 19.52 -5.33
N ARG A 2 -18.86 19.90 -5.25
CA ARG A 2 -17.75 18.95 -5.28
C ARG A 2 -16.58 19.57 -4.54
N ALA A 3 -16.60 19.41 -3.22
CA ALA A 3 -15.42 19.59 -2.41
C ALA A 3 -14.52 18.39 -2.69
N LEU A 4 -13.37 18.62 -3.31
CA LEU A 4 -12.25 17.68 -3.29
C LEU A 4 -11.02 18.52 -2.92
N SER A 5 -10.97 18.91 -1.66
CA SER A 5 -9.72 19.17 -0.96
C SER A 5 -8.98 17.84 -0.86
N SER A 6 -8.48 17.34 -2.00
CA SER A 6 -7.72 16.11 -2.06
C SER A 6 -6.28 16.48 -1.75
N SER A 7 -5.98 16.58 -0.46
CA SER A 7 -4.58 16.53 -0.03
C SER A 7 -3.95 15.32 -0.69
N ASP A 8 -2.82 15.51 -1.37
CA ASP A 8 -2.05 14.55 -2.18
C ASP A 8 -1.50 13.37 -1.36
N VAL A 9 -2.36 12.71 -0.59
CA VAL A 9 -2.02 11.62 0.32
C VAL A 9 -2.16 10.33 -0.46
N THR A 10 -1.12 9.98 -1.20
CA THR A 10 -1.09 8.73 -1.96
C THR A 10 -0.90 7.55 -1.01
N ILE A 11 -1.87 6.64 -0.98
CA ILE A 11 -1.80 5.41 -0.20
C ILE A 11 -1.21 4.29 -1.05
N VAL A 12 -0.42 3.41 -0.42
CA VAL A 12 0.14 2.23 -1.07
C VAL A 12 -0.61 0.97 -0.67
N PHE A 13 -1.21 0.34 -1.66
CA PHE A 13 -1.86 -0.95 -1.56
C PHE A 13 -0.88 -2.07 -1.81
N ILE A 14 -0.95 -3.14 -1.02
CA ILE A 14 -0.06 -4.30 -1.09
C ILE A 14 -0.89 -5.57 -1.13
N GLU A 15 -0.55 -6.47 -2.02
CA GLU A 15 -1.11 -7.80 -2.10
C GLU A 15 -0.01 -8.85 -2.19
N CYS A 16 -0.10 -9.87 -1.35
CA CYS A 16 0.76 -11.04 -1.46
C CYS A 16 0.25 -11.97 -2.56
N LEU A 17 1.05 -12.15 -3.60
CA LEU A 17 0.72 -13.00 -4.74
C LEU A 17 0.73 -14.51 -4.41
N ARG A 18 1.15 -14.89 -3.19
CA ARG A 18 1.21 -16.29 -2.75
C ARG A 18 0.00 -16.73 -1.93
N CYS A 19 -0.45 -15.89 -1.00
CA CYS A 19 -1.55 -16.24 -0.08
C CYS A 19 -2.75 -15.30 -0.20
N GLY A 20 -2.70 -14.30 -1.08
CA GLY A 20 -3.76 -13.31 -1.26
C GLY A 20 -3.88 -12.29 -0.13
N HIS A 21 -3.02 -12.35 0.89
CA HIS A 21 -3.06 -11.38 1.99
C HIS A 21 -2.87 -9.95 1.48
N ARG A 22 -3.79 -9.07 1.86
CA ARG A 22 -3.80 -7.66 1.47
C ARG A 22 -3.46 -6.77 2.66
N GLY A 23 -2.75 -5.69 2.37
CA GLY A 23 -2.36 -4.67 3.33
C GLY A 23 -2.30 -3.30 2.69
N VAL A 24 -2.28 -2.28 3.53
CA VAL A 24 -2.30 -0.88 3.11
C VAL A 24 -1.25 -0.14 3.92
N ILE A 25 -0.47 0.70 3.27
CA ILE A 25 0.53 1.56 3.88
C ILE A 25 0.20 2.99 3.51
N ASP A 26 -0.15 3.79 4.51
CA ASP A 26 -0.29 5.23 4.39
C ASP A 26 1.09 5.92 4.38
N PRO A 27 1.18 7.17 3.90
CA PRO A 27 2.46 7.86 3.81
C PRO A 27 3.14 8.15 5.16
N ASP A 28 2.39 8.28 6.26
CA ASP A 28 2.98 8.43 7.60
C ASP A 28 3.68 7.13 8.01
N THR A 29 3.05 5.99 7.75
CA THR A 29 3.65 4.68 7.96
C THR A 29 4.89 4.47 7.09
N LEU A 30 4.90 4.89 5.82
CA LEU A 30 6.12 4.86 4.98
C LEU A 30 7.26 5.65 5.63
N ALA A 31 6.97 6.87 6.11
CA ALA A 31 7.95 7.72 6.76
C ALA A 31 8.53 7.07 8.03
N ARG A 32 7.71 6.37 8.82
CA ARG A 32 8.17 5.60 10.00
C ARG A 32 9.12 4.46 9.63
N TYR A 33 8.98 3.89 8.44
CA TYR A 33 9.92 2.90 7.89
C TYR A 33 11.16 3.52 7.24
N GLY A 34 11.35 4.85 7.35
CA GLY A 34 12.45 5.57 6.73
C GLY A 34 12.35 5.62 5.20
N MET A 35 11.14 5.42 4.66
CA MET A 35 10.88 5.50 3.22
C MET A 35 10.15 6.80 2.90
N PRO A 36 10.66 7.61 1.95
CA PRO A 36 9.96 8.81 1.56
C PRO A 36 8.66 8.43 0.82
N PRO A 37 7.62 9.27 0.84
CA PRO A 37 6.34 9.00 0.18
C PRO A 37 6.49 8.83 -1.34
N GLU A 38 7.57 9.33 -1.94
CA GLU A 38 7.94 9.17 -3.35
C GLU A 38 8.76 7.90 -3.66
N VAL A 39 8.98 7.02 -2.68
CA VAL A 39 9.74 5.78 -2.87
C VAL A 39 9.17 4.95 -4.03
N THR A 40 10.03 4.46 -4.91
CA THR A 40 9.58 3.64 -6.03
C THR A 40 8.92 2.36 -5.51
N LEU A 41 7.81 1.95 -6.13
CA LEU A 41 7.11 0.72 -5.78
C LEU A 41 8.03 -0.51 -5.86
N ALA A 42 8.98 -0.51 -6.79
CA ALA A 42 9.99 -1.56 -6.90
C ALA A 42 10.93 -1.63 -5.68
N LYS A 43 11.33 -0.49 -5.11
CA LYS A 43 12.15 -0.46 -3.88
C LYS A 43 11.32 -0.89 -2.68
N LEU A 44 10.06 -0.47 -2.62
CA LEU A 44 9.13 -0.86 -1.56
C LEU A 44 8.88 -2.38 -1.57
N THR A 45 8.46 -2.97 -2.70
CA THR A 45 8.15 -4.41 -2.80
C THR A 45 9.35 -5.30 -2.48
N ARG A 46 10.58 -4.85 -2.75
CA ARG A 46 11.81 -5.56 -2.34
C ARG A 46 12.00 -5.61 -0.82
N ALA A 47 11.52 -4.62 -0.09
CA ALA A 47 11.60 -4.55 1.36
C ALA A 47 10.44 -5.27 2.06
N LEU A 48 9.35 -5.55 1.34
CA LEU A 48 8.14 -6.17 1.90
C LEU A 48 8.28 -7.69 2.04
N VAL A 49 7.79 -8.19 3.16
CA VAL A 49 7.63 -9.62 3.44
C VAL A 49 6.21 -9.83 3.96
N CYS A 50 5.48 -10.75 3.34
CA CYS A 50 4.16 -11.13 3.83
C CYS A 50 4.28 -11.73 5.24
N GLN A 51 3.61 -11.11 6.21
CA GLN A 51 3.64 -11.56 7.61
C GLN A 51 2.85 -12.86 7.85
N VAL A 52 1.97 -13.25 6.91
CA VAL A 52 1.16 -14.48 7.00
C VAL A 52 1.93 -15.70 6.49
N CYS A 53 2.57 -15.60 5.31
CA CYS A 53 3.21 -16.75 4.65
C CYS A 53 4.73 -16.62 4.45
N GLY A 54 5.34 -15.50 4.88
CA GLY A 54 6.78 -15.23 4.71
C GLY A 54 7.23 -14.95 3.27
N SER A 55 6.31 -14.92 2.29
CA SER A 55 6.66 -14.69 0.89
C SER A 55 7.07 -13.24 0.62
N ARG A 56 8.07 -13.07 -0.26
CA ARG A 56 8.47 -11.77 -0.85
C ARG A 56 7.77 -11.47 -2.17
N ALA A 57 6.94 -12.39 -2.66
CA ALA A 57 6.14 -12.16 -3.86
C ALA A 57 4.96 -11.24 -3.51
N THR A 58 5.21 -9.93 -3.53
CA THR A 58 4.19 -8.89 -3.26
C THR A 58 4.02 -7.96 -4.44
N LYS A 59 2.78 -7.65 -4.79
CA LYS A 59 2.40 -6.57 -5.70
C LYS A 59 2.09 -5.34 -4.86
N ALA A 60 2.60 -4.18 -5.27
CA ALA A 60 2.23 -2.91 -4.66
C ALA A 60 1.82 -1.89 -5.72
N PHE A 61 0.84 -1.05 -5.39
CA PHE A 61 0.37 0.03 -6.27
C PHE A 61 -0.14 1.22 -5.44
N ARG A 62 -0.16 2.39 -6.05
CA ARG A 62 -0.59 3.64 -5.43
C ARG A 62 -2.04 3.94 -5.83
N SER A 63 -2.88 4.33 -4.88
CA SER A 63 -4.26 4.78 -5.13
C SER A 63 -4.70 5.82 -4.10
N ASP A 64 -5.85 6.43 -4.36
CA ASP A 64 -6.48 7.39 -3.47
C ASP A 64 -6.99 6.72 -2.18
N PRO A 65 -7.03 7.45 -1.05
CA PRO A 65 -7.49 6.93 0.23
C PRO A 65 -8.98 6.53 0.22
N GLY A 66 -9.75 6.97 -0.77
CA GLY A 66 -11.15 6.56 -0.93
C GLY A 66 -11.33 5.10 -1.38
N GLU A 67 -10.26 4.43 -1.84
CA GLU A 67 -10.32 3.07 -2.36
C GLU A 67 -9.92 2.01 -1.32
N VAL A 68 -9.62 2.43 -0.09
CA VAL A 68 -9.00 1.58 0.94
C VAL A 68 -9.91 0.47 1.42
N GLU A 69 -11.16 0.80 1.72
CA GLU A 69 -12.16 -0.15 2.20
C GLU A 69 -12.50 -1.19 1.12
N VAL A 70 -12.57 -0.76 -0.14
CA VAL A 70 -12.86 -1.64 -1.28
C VAL A 70 -11.76 -2.67 -1.49
N PHE A 71 -10.50 -2.25 -1.39
CA PHE A 71 -9.36 -3.14 -1.55
C PHE A 71 -9.29 -4.22 -0.45
N LEU A 72 -9.55 -3.82 0.80
CA LEU A 72 -9.52 -4.73 1.95
C LEU A 72 -10.74 -5.65 2.00
N ALA A 73 -11.90 -5.23 1.48
CA ALA A 73 -13.14 -6.02 1.51
C ALA A 73 -13.24 -7.13 0.45
N GLY A 74 -12.40 -7.12 -0.60
CA GLY A 74 -12.51 -8.08 -1.71
C GLY A 74 -11.95 -9.49 -1.44
N THR A 75 -12.33 -10.11 -0.32
CA THR A 75 -11.95 -11.50 0.04
C THR A 75 -12.72 -12.53 -0.76
#